data_AF-A0A8J3X5V5-F1
#
_entry.id   AF-A0A8J3X5V5-F1
#
_cell.length_a   1.000
_cell.length_b   1.000
_cell.length_c   1.000
_cell.angle_alpha   90.00
_cell.angle_beta   90.00
_cell.angle_gamma   90.00
#
_symmetry.space_group_name_H-M   'P 1'
#
loop_
_entity.id
_entity.type
_entity.pdbx_description
1 polymer ?
#
loop_
_entity_poly.entity_id
_entity_poly.type
_entity_poly.pdbx_seq_one_letter_code
_entity_poly.pdbx_strand_id
1 'polypeptide(L)'
;MSGTTDTAPALSPHRPLALRLPAALLACVAVPVGMITLPWAAFIVVACVRSLLRGSEGNWLGLVTMGVAPLVGYPAAAVLWSRSRRAATLRRGWILALLGVLVIVAVSFMSLYALGYGFYDEWKETQPGGRGYHP
;
A
#
# COMPACT_ATOMS: atom_id res chain seq x y z
N MET A 1 -7.30 63.55 12.95
CA MET A 1 -8.12 62.39 13.40
C MET A 1 -8.78 61.79 12.17
N SER A 2 -8.88 60.46 12.10
CA SER A 2 -9.25 59.65 10.92
C SER A 2 -8.05 59.29 10.04
N GLY A 3 -7.65 58.04 9.85
CA GLY A 3 -8.17 56.77 10.32
C GLY A 3 -7.33 55.70 9.62
N THR A 4 -6.53 54.96 10.37
CA THR A 4 -5.69 53.85 9.90
C THR A 4 -6.59 52.74 9.35
N THR A 5 -6.61 52.55 8.03
CA THR A 5 -7.18 51.36 7.40
C THR A 5 -6.25 50.17 7.66
N ASP A 6 -6.53 49.46 8.74
CA ASP A 6 -6.04 48.11 9.03
C ASP A 6 -6.44 47.17 7.89
N THR A 7 -5.50 46.85 7.00
CA THR A 7 -5.59 45.69 6.12
C THR A 7 -5.12 44.47 6.90
N ALA A 8 -5.98 43.97 7.79
CA ALA A 8 -5.77 42.68 8.41
C ALA A 8 -5.67 41.60 7.31
N PRO A 9 -4.56 40.84 7.22
CA PRO A 9 -4.48 39.74 6.27
C PRO A 9 -5.51 38.69 6.70
N ALA A 10 -6.44 38.37 5.80
CA ALA A 10 -7.43 37.32 5.98
C ALA A 10 -6.74 35.95 6.17
N LEU A 11 -6.45 35.62 7.42
CA LEU A 11 -6.17 34.26 7.86
C LEU A 11 -7.44 33.44 7.60
N SER A 12 -7.45 32.69 6.50
CA SER A 12 -8.35 31.56 6.30
C SER A 12 -7.55 30.29 6.66
N PRO A 13 -7.59 29.77 7.91
CA PRO A 13 -6.85 28.59 8.31
C PRO A 13 -7.60 27.28 7.94
N HIS A 14 -8.78 27.39 7.33
CA HIS A 14 -9.59 26.25 6.96
C HIS A 14 -9.12 25.68 5.61
N ARG A 15 -7.95 25.04 5.60
CA ARG A 15 -7.70 23.97 4.62
C ARG A 15 -8.87 22.99 4.75
N PRO A 16 -9.70 22.80 3.71
CA PRO A 16 -10.99 22.15 3.87
C PRO A 16 -10.79 20.75 4.43
N LEU A 17 -11.51 20.44 5.52
CA LEU A 17 -11.59 19.11 6.15
C LEU A 17 -11.84 17.99 5.13
N ALA A 18 -12.54 18.32 4.03
CA ALA A 18 -12.78 17.44 2.89
C ALA A 18 -11.51 16.87 2.23
N LEU A 19 -10.36 17.54 2.34
CA LEU A 19 -9.07 17.04 1.82
C LEU A 19 -8.35 16.11 2.81
N ARG A 20 -8.76 16.05 4.08
CA ARG A 20 -8.13 15.21 5.12
C ARG A 20 -8.77 13.83 5.25
N LEU A 21 -10.06 13.70 4.95
CA LEU A 21 -10.80 12.43 4.96
C LEU A 21 -10.20 11.35 4.04
N PRO A 22 -9.93 11.61 2.75
CA PRO A 22 -9.29 10.63 1.89
C PRO A 22 -7.90 10.24 2.39
N ALA A 23 -7.19 11.15 3.06
CA ALA A 23 -5.87 10.89 3.63
C ALA A 23 -5.91 9.91 4.80
N ALA A 24 -6.88 10.08 5.69
CA ALA A 24 -7.04 9.22 6.85
C ALA A 24 -7.47 7.81 6.45
N LEU A 25 -8.47 7.68 5.56
CA LEU A 25 -8.94 6.37 5.08
C LEU A 25 -7.84 5.59 4.35
N LEU A 26 -7.05 6.27 3.52
CA LEU A 26 -5.93 5.64 2.84
C LEU A 26 -4.81 5.25 3.79
N ALA A 27 -4.48 6.07 4.79
CA ALA A 27 -3.51 5.68 5.81
C ALA A 27 -4.00 4.45 6.59
N CYS A 28 -5.28 4.38 6.95
CA CYS A 28 -5.86 3.25 7.66
C CYS A 28 -5.79 1.93 6.89
N VAL A 29 -5.84 1.95 5.54
CA VAL A 29 -5.79 0.72 4.72
C VAL A 29 -4.37 0.44 4.23
N ALA A 30 -3.68 1.45 3.69
CA ALA A 30 -2.36 1.28 3.08
C ALA A 30 -1.27 0.94 4.11
N VAL A 31 -1.36 1.46 5.34
CA VAL A 31 -0.36 1.20 6.38
C VAL A 31 -0.37 -0.26 6.83
N PRO A 32 -1.49 -0.87 7.27
CA PRO A 32 -1.46 -2.27 7.70
C PRO A 32 -1.14 -3.22 6.54
N VAL A 33 -1.68 -2.98 5.34
CA VAL A 33 -1.35 -3.80 4.17
C VAL A 33 0.13 -3.65 3.80
N GLY A 34 0.68 -2.44 3.85
CA GLY A 34 2.10 -2.18 3.61
C GLY A 34 3.02 -2.83 4.63
N MET A 35 2.67 -2.77 5.92
CA MET A 35 3.44 -3.42 6.99
C MET A 35 3.52 -4.93 6.84
N ILE A 36 2.53 -5.57 6.21
CA ILE A 36 2.53 -7.02 5.97
C ILE A 36 3.23 -7.34 4.64
N THR A 37 2.86 -6.64 3.57
CA THR A 37 3.31 -6.96 2.21
C THR A 37 4.75 -6.56 1.91
N LEU A 38 5.27 -5.45 2.48
CA LEU A 38 6.63 -4.99 2.19
C LEU A 38 7.72 -5.91 2.77
N PRO A 39 7.64 -6.35 4.05
CA PRO A 39 8.59 -7.34 4.56
C PRO A 39 8.54 -8.66 3.79
N TRP A 40 7.33 -9.11 3.42
CA TRP A 40 7.15 -10.31 2.60
C TRP A 40 7.80 -10.16 1.22
N ALA A 41 7.56 -9.04 0.55
CA ALA A 41 8.15 -8.75 -0.75
C ALA A 41 9.69 -8.69 -0.69
N ALA A 42 10.24 -8.04 0.34
CA ALA A 42 11.68 -8.01 0.56
C ALA A 42 12.26 -9.41 0.78
N PHE A 43 11.58 -10.25 1.58
CA PHE A 43 11.97 -11.64 1.80
C PHE A 43 11.99 -12.45 0.50
N ILE A 44 10.95 -12.35 -0.33
CA ILE A 44 10.88 -13.03 -1.64
C ILE A 44 12.04 -12.60 -2.55
N VAL A 45 12.35 -11.31 -2.62
CA VAL A 45 13.48 -10.83 -3.43
C VAL A 45 14.80 -11.45 -2.96
N VAL A 46 15.07 -11.44 -1.65
CA VAL A 46 16.30 -12.01 -1.10
C VAL A 46 16.36 -13.52 -1.35
N ALA A 47 15.25 -14.24 -1.16
CA ALA A 47 15.16 -15.68 -1.41
C ALA A 47 15.44 -16.03 -2.88
N CYS A 48 14.82 -15.32 -3.82
CA CYS A 48 15.02 -15.53 -5.25
C CYS A 48 16.45 -15.17 -5.70
N VAL A 49 17.02 -14.06 -5.21
CA VAL A 49 18.42 -13.70 -5.50
C VAL A 49 19.37 -14.78 -4.99
N ARG A 50 19.14 -15.29 -3.76
CA ARG A 50 19.93 -16.39 -3.21
C ARG A 50 19.78 -17.68 -4.01
N SER A 51 18.58 -17.98 -4.52
CA SER A 51 18.32 -19.16 -5.37
C SER A 51 19.07 -19.04 -6.71
N LEU A 52 19.04 -17.85 -7.30
CA LEU A 52 19.74 -17.55 -8.55
C LEU A 52 21.26 -17.71 -8.40
N LEU A 53 21.83 -17.17 -7.31
CA LEU A 53 23.25 -17.31 -7.00
C LEU A 53 23.68 -18.78 -6.78
N ARG A 54 22.73 -19.67 -6.47
CA ARG A 54 22.95 -21.11 -6.30
C ARG A 54 22.72 -21.92 -7.58
N GLY A 55 22.43 -21.26 -8.70
CA GLY A 55 22.22 -21.92 -9.99
C GLY A 55 20.89 -22.67 -10.10
N SER A 56 19.89 -22.37 -9.26
CA SER A 56 18.55 -22.93 -9.42
C SER A 56 17.81 -22.20 -10.56
N GLU A 57 16.95 -22.94 -11.28
CA GLU A 57 15.94 -22.32 -12.12
C GLU A 57 15.00 -21.51 -11.23
N GLY A 58 15.17 -20.19 -11.25
CA GLY A 58 14.42 -19.28 -10.39
C GLY A 58 12.98 -19.12 -10.87
N ASN A 59 12.03 -19.09 -9.93
CA ASN A 59 10.67 -18.65 -10.22
C ASN A 59 10.62 -17.12 -10.43
N TRP A 60 10.98 -16.70 -11.64
CA TRP A 60 11.02 -15.29 -12.04
C TRP A 60 9.67 -14.60 -11.92
N LEU A 61 8.58 -15.32 -12.18
CA LEU A 61 7.24 -14.77 -12.06
C LEU A 61 6.92 -14.42 -10.61
N GLY A 62 7.26 -15.30 -9.66
CA GLY A 62 7.12 -15.05 -8.23
C GLY A 62 7.98 -13.86 -7.76
N LEU A 63 9.23 -13.77 -8.22
CA LEU A 63 10.11 -12.64 -7.92
C LEU A 63 9.51 -11.30 -8.37
N VAL A 64 9.03 -11.24 -9.62
CA VAL A 64 8.49 -10.01 -10.18
C VAL A 64 7.18 -9.62 -9.50
N THR A 65 6.24 -10.56 -9.39
CA THR A 65 4.86 -10.26 -8.94
C THR A 65 4.74 -10.10 -7.43
N MET A 66 5.49 -10.87 -6.65
CA MET A 66 5.39 -10.88 -5.18
C MET A 66 6.52 -10.12 -4.49
N GLY A 67 7.64 -9.90 -5.18
CA GLY A 67 8.81 -9.18 -4.65
C GLY A 67 8.94 -7.77 -5.22
N VAL A 68 9.28 -7.66 -6.49
CA VAL A 68 9.63 -6.37 -7.12
C VAL A 68 8.41 -5.45 -7.25
N ALA A 69 7.27 -5.98 -7.68
CA ALA A 69 6.07 -5.17 -7.91
C ALA A 69 5.58 -4.45 -6.63
N PRO A 70 5.48 -5.08 -5.44
CA PRO A 70 5.19 -4.35 -4.21
C PRO A 70 6.27 -3.32 -3.86
N LEU A 71 7.55 -3.67 -3.96
CA LEU A 71 8.66 -2.77 -3.60
C LEU A 71 8.70 -1.50 -4.45
N VAL A 72 8.26 -1.56 -5.71
CA VAL A 72 8.16 -0.40 -6.61
C VAL A 72 6.79 0.28 -6.51
N GLY A 73 5.72 -0.50 -6.36
CA GLY A 73 4.34 -0.02 -6.33
C GLY A 73 4.02 0.85 -5.12
N TYR A 74 4.53 0.51 -3.93
CA TYR A 74 4.32 1.32 -2.73
C TYR A 74 4.94 2.72 -2.83
N PRO A 75 6.22 2.88 -3.23
CA PRO A 75 6.78 4.19 -3.55
C PRO A 75 6.00 4.95 -4.63
N ALA A 76 5.58 4.28 -5.70
CA ALA A 76 4.79 4.91 -6.76
C ALA A 76 3.45 5.45 -6.22
N ALA A 77 2.75 4.66 -5.40
CA ALA A 77 1.54 5.09 -4.71
C ALA A 77 1.80 6.27 -3.76
N ALA A 78 2.92 6.26 -3.02
CA ALA A 78 3.31 7.37 -2.16
C ALA A 78 3.59 8.67 -2.95
N VAL A 79 4.17 8.57 -4.15
CA VAL A 79 4.38 9.71 -5.04
C VAL A 79 3.06 10.23 -5.60
N LEU A 80 2.17 9.35 -6.07
CA LEU A 80 0.82 9.70 -6.52
C LEU A 80 0.04 10.42 -5.41
N TRP A 81 0.19 9.93 -4.18
CA TRP A 81 -0.38 10.55 -2.99
C TRP A 81 0.21 11.92 -2.66
N SER A 82 1.53 12.07 -2.75
CA SER A 82 2.18 13.37 -2.57
C SER A 82 1.68 14.39 -3.59
N ARG A 83 1.46 13.94 -4.83
CA ARG A 83 0.91 14.78 -5.91
C ARG A 83 -0.58 15.06 -5.76
N SER A 84 -1.38 14.13 -5.22
CA SER A 84 -2.82 14.36 -4.98
C SER A 84 -3.04 15.55 -4.02
N ARG A 85 -2.19 15.67 -2.98
CA ARG A 85 -2.21 16.79 -2.02
C ARG A 85 -1.82 18.14 -2.61
N ARG A 86 -1.15 18.14 -3.76
CA ARG A 86 -0.69 19.35 -4.48
C ARG A 86 -1.50 19.62 -5.75
N ALA A 87 -2.58 18.88 -5.98
CA ALA A 87 -3.36 19.01 -7.20
C ALA A 87 -4.09 20.37 -7.23
N ALA A 88 -4.03 21.06 -8.36
CA ALA A 88 -4.69 22.35 -8.57
C ALA A 88 -6.23 22.27 -8.50
N THR A 89 -6.80 21.08 -8.75
CA THR A 89 -8.26 20.85 -8.73
C THR A 89 -8.61 19.64 -7.87
N LEU A 90 -9.77 19.71 -7.21
CA LEU A 90 -10.29 18.63 -6.35
C LEU A 90 -10.44 17.32 -7.14
N ARG A 91 -11.00 17.38 -8.36
CA ARG A 91 -11.18 16.22 -9.25
C ARG A 91 -9.85 15.52 -9.55
N ARG A 92 -8.79 16.29 -9.87
CA ARG A 92 -7.47 15.73 -10.14
C ARG A 92 -6.83 15.12 -8.89
N GLY A 93 -7.04 15.73 -7.72
CA GLY A 93 -6.62 15.17 -6.44
C GLY A 93 -7.24 13.80 -6.18
N TRP A 94 -8.55 13.67 -6.37
CA TRP A 94 -9.25 12.39 -6.22
C TRP A 94 -8.80 11.33 -7.22
N ILE A 95 -8.61 11.68 -8.50
CA ILE A 95 -8.11 10.73 -9.50
C ILE A 95 -6.73 10.19 -9.11
N LEU A 96 -5.81 11.07 -8.69
CA LEU A 96 -4.47 10.65 -8.25
C LEU A 96 -4.51 9.79 -6.98
N ALA A 97 -5.40 10.13 -6.04
CA ALA A 97 -5.62 9.33 -4.83
C ALA A 97 -6.15 7.92 -5.18
N LEU A 98 -7.18 7.83 -6.02
CA LEU A 98 -7.77 6.56 -6.45
C LEU A 98 -6.76 5.71 -7.24
N LEU A 99 -5.94 6.33 -8.10
CA LEU A 99 -4.84 5.64 -8.78
C LEU A 99 -3.83 5.08 -7.77
N GLY A 100 -3.49 5.83 -6.73
CA GLY A 100 -2.62 5.34 -5.66
C GLY A 100 -3.21 4.13 -4.93
N VAL A 101 -4.50 4.17 -4.60
CA VAL A 101 -5.23 3.03 -4.00
C VAL A 101 -5.15 1.81 -4.93
N LEU A 102 -5.48 2.01 -6.21
CA LEU A 102 -5.53 0.95 -7.20
C LEU A 102 -4.15 0.28 -7.36
N VAL A 103 -3.08 1.07 -7.38
CA VAL A 103 -1.70 0.54 -7.40
C VAL A 103 -1.45 -0.33 -6.18
N ILE A 104 -1.78 0.14 -4.96
CA ILE A 104 -1.57 -0.64 -3.72
C ILE A 104 -2.34 -1.96 -3.78
N VAL A 105 -3.61 -1.93 -4.17
CA VAL A 105 -4.44 -3.13 -4.28
C VAL A 105 -3.84 -4.10 -5.30
N ALA A 106 -3.50 -3.62 -6.50
CA ALA A 106 -2.95 -4.45 -7.56
C ALA A 106 -1.64 -5.13 -7.16
N VAL A 107 -0.70 -4.38 -6.55
CA VAL A 107 0.59 -4.95 -6.15
C VAL A 107 0.49 -5.80 -4.89
N SER A 108 -0.51 -5.56 -4.03
CA SER A 108 -0.70 -6.36 -2.80
C SER A 108 -1.49 -7.64 -3.04
N PHE A 109 -2.28 -7.71 -4.12
CA PHE A 109 -3.20 -8.82 -4.37
C PHE A 109 -2.51 -10.19 -4.35
N MET A 110 -1.40 -10.35 -5.07
CA MET A 110 -0.70 -11.64 -5.15
C MET A 110 -0.06 -12.04 -3.82
N SER A 111 0.54 -11.09 -3.10
CA SER A 111 1.14 -11.35 -1.79
C SER A 111 0.08 -11.72 -0.75
N LEU A 112 -1.04 -10.98 -0.72
CA LEU A 112 -2.17 -11.28 0.17
C LEU A 112 -2.83 -12.62 -0.18
N TYR A 113 -2.98 -12.92 -1.47
CA TYR A 113 -3.51 -14.20 -1.93
C TYR A 113 -2.64 -15.36 -1.47
N ALA A 114 -1.33 -15.29 -1.67
CA ALA A 114 -0.42 -16.36 -1.27
C ALA A 114 -0.34 -16.55 0.25
N LEU A 115 -0.27 -15.45 1.01
CA LEU A 115 -0.29 -15.51 2.47
C LEU A 115 -1.62 -16.07 2.99
N GLY A 116 -2.73 -15.59 2.43
CA GLY A 116 -4.07 -16.05 2.78
C GLY A 116 -4.30 -17.52 2.44
N TYR A 117 -3.76 -17.98 1.30
CA TYR A 117 -3.86 -19.37 0.89
C TYR A 117 -3.09 -20.30 1.84
N GLY A 118 -1.86 -19.94 2.21
CA GLY A 118 -1.08 -20.71 3.19
C GLY A 118 -1.77 -20.80 4.56
N PHE A 119 -2.31 -19.68 5.05
CA PHE A 119 -3.08 -19.68 6.29
C PHE A 119 -4.35 -20.52 6.20
N TYR A 120 -5.05 -20.46 5.06
CA TYR A 120 -6.27 -21.21 4.84
C TYR A 120 -6.03 -22.73 4.78
N ASP A 121 -4.95 -23.17 4.14
CA ASP A 121 -4.57 -24.58 4.10
C ASP A 121 -4.17 -25.08 5.50
N GLU A 122 -3.34 -24.34 6.24
CA GLU A 122 -2.97 -24.70 7.61
C GLU A 122 -4.19 -24.75 8.55
N TRP A 123 -5.08 -23.77 8.43
CA TRP A 123 -6.31 -23.73 9.21
C TRP A 123 -7.18 -24.97 8.95
N LYS A 124 -7.31 -25.39 7.69
CA LYS A 124 -8.03 -26.63 7.34
C LYS A 124 -7.39 -27.87 7.94
N GLU A 125 -6.07 -27.97 7.93
CA GLU A 125 -5.35 -29.13 8.46
C GLU A 125 -5.47 -29.26 9.99
N THR A 126 -5.69 -28.14 10.69
CA THR A 126 -5.83 -28.08 12.16
C THR A 126 -7.27 -28.17 12.65
N GLN A 127 -8.29 -28.09 11.77
CA GLN A 127 -9.68 -28.33 12.15
C GLN A 127 -9.95 -29.82 12.45
N PRO A 128 -10.99 -30.16 13.24
CA PRO A 128 -11.41 -31.54 13.45
C PRO A 128 -11.65 -32.27 12.12
N GLY A 129 -10.91 -33.37 11.89
CA GLY A 129 -10.92 -34.12 10.62
C GLY A 129 -9.80 -33.73 9.64
N GLY A 130 -8.99 -32.72 9.97
CA GLY A 130 -7.77 -32.38 9.26
C GLY A 130 -6.59 -33.28 9.64
N ARG A 131 -5.56 -33.31 8.78
CA ARG A 131 -4.36 -34.17 8.96
C ARG A 131 -3.53 -33.83 10.21
N GLY A 132 -3.56 -32.58 10.66
CA GLY A 132 -2.81 -32.08 11.81
C GLY A 132 -3.65 -31.91 13.08
N TYR A 133 -4.87 -32.46 13.12
CA TYR A 133 -5.73 -32.34 14.29
C TYR A 133 -5.18 -33.14 15.48
N HIS A 134 -4.80 -32.43 16.54
CA HIS A 134 -4.48 -32.99 17.85
C HIS A 134 -5.60 -32.59 18.84
N PRO A 135 -6.39 -33.55 19.34
CA PRO A 135 -7.53 -33.28 20.23
C PRO A 135 -7.11 -32.80 21.63
#